data_AF-A0A3B8W8L0-F1
#
_entry.id   AF-A0A3B8W8L0-F1
#
_cell.length_a   1.000
_cell.length_b   1.000
_cell.length_c   1.000
_cell.angle_alpha   90.00
_cell.angle_beta   90.00
_cell.angle_gamma   90.00
#
_symmetry.space_group_name_H-M   'P 1'
#
loop_
_entity.id
_entity.type
_entity.pdbx_description
1 polymer ?
#
loop_
_entity_poly.entity_id
_entity_poly.type
_entity_poly.pdbx_seq_one_letter_code
_entity_poly.pdbx_strand_id
1 'polypeptide(L)'
;YLESWNDFEPKKGHYSLSQPAITPIFKSRQAQESFLKWAGVGNADYYSFLQNNWRSKFFVNDSQGWDFQTWWDKRLYDGVYESGAPAAGSISFRNEALSAADASISGTYQASARGMELVIAESATVGNGSMANNPLLQELPDPITKAVWDHYVTLSLKDADGLKIKNDAEGRTQLVTVTANGKTVKVAALVQPGQAQGTVGITLGYGRTKVGTVAENLGVNAYPLLTMLNGSVSYSATTGVKVEKADEDFQIAQTQIHQTYMGRMNVIQESTLAEFKKDADAGRENPMITKWDDKVEAASLSMWKGHEYKSHHWGMAIDLNTCTGCGACVVACNV
;
A
#
# COMPACT_ATOMS: atom_id res chain seq x y z
N TYR A 1 4.60 0.10 19.36
CA TYR A 1 4.81 1.56 19.40
C TYR A 1 3.95 2.22 20.47
N LEU A 2 2.65 1.90 20.57
CA LEU A 2 1.73 2.49 21.58
C LEU A 2 2.11 2.27 23.06
N GLU A 3 3.00 1.32 23.34
CA GLU A 3 3.48 0.97 24.69
C GLU A 3 4.91 1.48 24.97
N SER A 4 5.47 2.29 24.07
CA SER A 4 6.89 2.64 24.09
C SER A 4 7.15 4.08 23.68
N TRP A 5 8.12 4.72 24.33
CA TRP A 5 8.68 6.00 23.89
C TRP A 5 9.53 5.81 22.63
N ASN A 6 9.48 6.74 21.67
CA ASN A 6 10.41 6.75 20.54
C ASN A 6 10.47 8.12 19.87
N ASP A 7 11.46 8.33 19.00
CA ASP A 7 11.47 9.41 18.02
C ASP A 7 11.58 8.87 16.60
N PHE A 8 11.13 9.67 15.63
CA PHE A 8 11.21 9.35 14.21
C PHE A 8 11.63 10.59 13.41
N GLU A 9 12.31 10.37 12.29
CA GLU A 9 12.61 11.40 11.29
C GLU A 9 12.03 10.95 9.93
N PRO A 10 10.70 11.07 9.71
CA PRO A 10 10.07 10.65 8.44
C PRO A 10 10.62 11.41 7.23
N LYS A 11 11.04 12.66 7.43
CA LYS A 11 11.71 13.47 6.43
C LYS A 11 12.84 14.22 7.10
N LYS A 12 13.96 14.40 6.38
CA LYS A 12 15.12 15.13 6.90
C LYS A 12 14.70 16.47 7.53
N GLY A 13 15.10 16.71 8.77
CA GLY A 13 14.79 17.92 9.54
C GLY A 13 13.34 18.01 10.05
N HIS A 14 12.52 16.97 9.88
CA HIS A 14 11.18 16.84 10.43
C HIS A 14 11.18 15.65 11.39
N TYR A 15 11.06 15.95 12.67
CA TYR A 15 11.11 14.97 13.74
C TYR A 15 9.72 14.81 14.36
N SER A 16 9.39 13.60 14.79
CA SER A 16 8.19 13.33 15.57
C SER A 16 8.51 12.48 16.80
N LEU A 17 7.71 12.66 17.85
CA LEU A 17 7.82 11.91 19.10
C LEU A 17 6.66 10.92 19.22
N SER A 18 6.99 9.65 19.46
CA SER A 18 6.04 8.60 19.80
C SER A 18 5.85 8.56 21.31
N GLN A 19 4.63 8.81 21.74
CA GLN A 19 4.23 8.78 23.14
C GLN A 19 3.51 7.46 23.44
N PRO A 20 3.85 6.77 24.53
CA PRO A 20 3.08 5.63 24.98
C PRO A 20 1.69 6.09 25.43
N ALA A 21 0.64 5.50 24.86
CA ALA A 21 -0.74 5.76 25.25
C ALA A 21 -1.23 4.81 26.36
N ILE A 22 -0.51 3.70 26.58
CA ILE A 22 -0.80 2.69 27.60
C ILE A 22 0.52 2.11 28.15
N THR A 23 0.50 1.65 29.40
CA THR A 23 1.59 0.86 29.97
C THR A 23 1.68 -0.51 29.28
N PRO A 24 2.87 -1.14 29.18
CA PRO A 24 3.02 -2.46 28.59
C PRO A 24 2.04 -3.48 29.17
N ILE A 25 1.21 -4.07 28.33
CA ILE A 25 0.20 -5.07 28.74
C ILE A 25 0.90 -6.36 29.17
N PHE A 26 1.94 -6.74 28.45
CA PHE A 26 2.76 -7.92 28.74
C PHE A 26 4.10 -7.50 29.36
N LYS A 27 4.83 -8.48 29.88
CA LYS A 27 6.23 -8.31 30.33
C LYS A 27 7.18 -8.16 29.14
N SER A 28 6.90 -7.18 28.28
CA SER A 28 7.70 -6.83 27.11
C SER A 28 8.82 -5.87 27.49
N ARG A 29 9.80 -5.76 26.58
CA ARG A 29 10.90 -4.80 26.69
C ARG A 29 11.13 -4.20 25.32
N GLN A 30 11.30 -2.89 25.27
CA GLN A 30 11.59 -2.19 24.03
C GLN A 30 12.98 -2.59 23.47
N ALA A 31 13.13 -2.55 22.15
CA ALA A 31 14.39 -2.87 21.49
C ALA A 31 15.54 -1.94 21.94
N GLN A 32 15.26 -0.64 22.02
CA GLN A 32 16.20 0.38 22.45
C GLN A 32 16.74 0.15 23.88
N GLU A 33 15.87 -0.22 24.83
CA GLU A 33 16.32 -0.61 26.18
C GLU A 33 17.21 -1.85 26.16
N SER A 34 16.95 -2.80 25.26
CA SER A 34 17.81 -3.98 25.08
C SER A 34 19.19 -3.56 24.58
N PHE A 35 19.27 -2.62 23.64
CA PHE A 35 20.54 -2.08 23.16
C PHE A 35 21.30 -1.33 24.27
N LEU A 36 20.63 -0.53 25.09
CA LEU A 36 21.26 0.16 26.24
C LEU A 36 21.85 -0.83 27.23
N LYS A 37 21.12 -1.91 27.55
CA LYS A 37 21.62 -2.97 28.44
C LYS A 37 22.83 -3.69 27.86
N TRP A 38 22.79 -4.05 26.57
CA TRP A 38 23.92 -4.72 25.91
C TRP A 38 25.14 -3.82 25.75
N ALA A 39 24.94 -2.50 25.67
CA ALA A 39 26.00 -1.51 25.69
C ALA A 39 26.60 -1.25 27.10
N GLY A 40 26.06 -1.89 28.15
CA GLY A 40 26.56 -1.75 29.52
C GLY A 40 26.12 -0.45 30.22
N VAL A 41 25.07 0.22 29.73
CA VAL A 41 24.54 1.42 30.38
C VAL A 41 23.82 1.03 31.67
N GLY A 42 24.27 1.57 32.81
CA GLY A 42 23.78 1.19 34.14
C GLY A 42 22.30 1.52 34.39
N ASN A 43 21.80 2.64 33.85
CA ASN A 43 20.37 2.96 33.80
C ASN A 43 19.85 2.79 32.37
N ALA A 44 19.12 1.70 32.12
CA ALA A 44 18.60 1.37 30.79
C ALA A 44 17.22 1.98 30.48
N ASP A 45 16.80 3.02 31.22
CA ASP A 45 15.57 3.76 30.91
C ASP A 45 15.73 4.54 29.59
N TYR A 46 14.99 4.12 28.58
CA TYR A 46 15.05 4.74 27.26
C TYR A 46 14.42 6.14 27.24
N TYR A 47 13.44 6.42 28.11
CA TYR A 47 12.83 7.76 28.17
C TYR A 47 13.85 8.82 28.60
N SER A 48 14.58 8.56 29.69
CA SER A 48 15.66 9.45 30.14
C SER A 48 16.74 9.63 29.08
N PHE A 49 17.09 8.55 28.35
CA PHE A 49 18.06 8.62 27.25
C PHE A 49 17.55 9.52 26.12
N LEU A 50 16.30 9.36 25.71
CA LEU A 50 15.65 10.15 24.66
C LEU A 50 15.61 11.64 25.04
N GLN A 51 15.19 11.96 26.26
CA GLN A 51 15.17 13.33 26.77
C GLN A 51 16.57 13.98 26.74
N ASN A 52 17.60 13.25 27.17
CA ASN A 52 18.98 13.76 27.17
C ASN A 52 19.51 13.98 25.74
N ASN A 53 19.20 13.08 24.81
CA ASN A 53 19.56 13.24 23.40
C ASN A 53 18.87 14.47 22.78
N TRP A 54 17.57 14.66 23.03
CA TRP A 54 16.84 15.83 22.54
C TRP A 54 17.31 17.14 23.19
N ARG A 55 17.65 17.10 24.49
CA ARG A 55 18.24 18.24 25.20
C ARG A 55 19.55 18.69 24.56
N SER A 56 20.44 17.75 24.26
CA SER A 56 21.77 18.06 23.71
C SER A 56 21.73 18.45 22.23
N LYS A 57 20.86 17.84 21.42
CA LYS A 57 20.82 18.08 19.97
C LYS A 57 19.96 19.27 19.55
N PHE A 58 18.78 19.41 20.16
CA PHE A 58 17.76 20.35 19.67
C PHE A 58 17.59 21.53 20.61
N PHE A 59 17.38 21.29 21.91
CA PHE A 59 17.13 22.36 22.87
C PHE A 59 18.28 23.39 22.97
N VAL A 60 19.54 22.95 22.85
CA VAL A 60 20.71 23.86 22.85
C VAL A 60 20.64 24.91 21.74
N ASN A 61 20.05 24.57 20.58
CA ASN A 61 20.02 25.43 19.40
C ASN A 61 18.66 26.12 19.19
N ASP A 62 17.60 25.65 19.85
CA ASP A 62 16.23 26.19 19.73
C ASP A 62 15.52 26.25 21.09
N SER A 63 16.16 26.84 22.09
CA SER A 63 15.55 26.95 23.44
C SER A 63 14.34 27.88 23.48
N GLN A 64 14.24 28.82 22.53
CA GLN A 64 13.19 29.85 22.46
C GLN A 64 13.01 30.65 23.77
N GLY A 65 14.05 30.71 24.61
CA GLY A 65 14.00 31.34 25.93
C GLY A 65 13.25 30.53 27.00
N TRP A 66 12.80 29.32 26.70
CA TRP A 66 12.17 28.41 27.65
C TRP A 66 13.20 27.57 28.40
N ASP A 67 12.82 27.09 29.58
CA ASP A 67 13.54 26.00 30.21
C ASP A 67 13.31 24.68 29.45
N PHE A 68 14.16 23.68 29.71
CA PHE A 68 14.09 22.43 28.99
C PHE A 68 12.75 21.70 29.20
N GLN A 69 12.18 21.80 30.40
CA GLN A 69 10.94 21.08 30.72
C GLN A 69 9.76 21.64 29.93
N THR A 70 9.58 22.97 29.94
CA THR A 70 8.55 23.66 29.18
C THR A 70 8.71 23.42 27.68
N TRP A 71 9.95 23.46 27.18
CA TRP A 71 10.25 23.17 25.79
C TRP A 71 9.91 21.71 25.42
N TRP A 72 10.32 20.76 26.25
CA TRP A 72 10.05 19.33 26.05
C TRP A 72 8.56 19.03 26.05
N ASP A 73 7.82 19.57 27.02
CA ASP A 73 6.37 19.38 27.12
C ASP A 73 5.64 19.97 25.92
N LYS A 74 6.12 21.09 25.36
CA LYS A 74 5.58 21.64 24.11
C LYS A 74 5.82 20.70 22.92
N ARG A 75 7.00 20.08 22.81
CA ARG A 75 7.29 19.13 21.71
C ARG A 75 6.49 17.85 21.83
N LEU A 76 6.23 17.38 23.05
CA LEU A 76 5.32 16.28 23.30
C LEU A 76 3.87 16.66 22.94
N TYR A 77 3.42 17.84 23.34
CA TYR A 77 2.08 18.33 23.04
C TYR A 77 1.84 18.47 21.52
N ASP A 78 2.79 19.06 20.80
CA ASP A 78 2.70 19.23 19.35
C ASP A 78 2.91 17.91 18.59
N GLY A 79 3.65 16.97 19.19
CA GLY A 79 4.05 15.69 18.58
C GLY A 79 5.13 15.80 17.49
N VAL A 80 5.45 17.01 17.05
CA VAL A 80 6.40 17.28 15.96
C VAL A 80 7.41 18.37 16.33
N TYR A 81 8.60 18.28 15.73
CA TYR A 81 9.65 19.28 15.79
C TYR A 81 10.29 19.44 14.41
N GLU A 82 10.26 20.64 13.87
CA GLU A 82 10.85 20.97 12.57
C GLU A 82 12.09 21.83 12.79
N SER A 83 13.27 21.27 12.52
CA SER A 83 14.55 22.00 12.68
C SER A 83 14.84 22.97 11.54
N GLY A 84 13.93 23.10 10.57
CA GLY A 84 14.16 23.71 9.27
C GLY A 84 14.88 22.77 8.30
N ALA A 85 14.64 22.96 7.00
CA ALA A 85 15.35 22.21 5.97
C ALA A 85 16.82 22.64 5.94
N PRO A 86 17.80 21.73 6.11
CA PRO A 86 19.19 22.10 5.89
C PRO A 86 19.34 22.59 4.45
N ALA A 87 20.13 23.65 4.23
CA ALA A 87 20.43 24.14 2.89
C ALA A 87 20.86 22.94 2.03
N ALA A 88 20.17 22.72 0.91
CA ALA A 88 20.48 21.62 0.03
C ALA A 88 21.95 21.77 -0.40
N GLY A 89 22.80 20.85 0.04
CA GLY A 89 24.18 20.79 -0.43
C GLY A 89 24.16 20.66 -1.95
N SER A 90 25.06 21.34 -2.66
CA SER A 90 25.19 21.17 -4.10
C SER A 90 25.59 19.73 -4.39
N ILE A 91 24.66 18.92 -4.89
CA ILE A 91 24.95 17.58 -5.37
C ILE A 91 25.53 17.75 -6.78
N SER A 92 26.78 17.35 -7.00
CA SER A 92 27.38 17.31 -8.33
C SER A 92 27.19 15.93 -8.97
N PHE A 93 26.76 15.91 -10.22
CA PHE A 93 26.68 14.69 -11.01
C PHE A 93 28.10 14.21 -11.38
N ARG A 94 28.42 12.95 -11.09
CA ARG A 94 29.70 12.34 -11.46
C ARG A 94 29.54 11.55 -12.76
N ASN A 95 29.96 12.15 -13.88
CA ASN A 95 29.89 11.51 -15.20
C ASN A 95 30.65 10.18 -15.25
N GLU A 96 31.72 10.03 -14.47
CA GLU A 96 32.55 8.81 -14.44
C GLU A 96 31.79 7.60 -13.86
N ALA A 97 30.78 7.85 -13.02
CA ALA A 97 29.93 6.79 -12.47
C ALA A 97 28.91 6.25 -13.50
N LEU A 98 28.66 6.99 -14.59
CA LEU A 98 27.71 6.59 -15.62
C LEU A 98 28.21 5.35 -16.37
N SER A 99 29.47 5.33 -16.80
CA SER A 99 30.04 4.19 -17.53
C SER A 99 30.01 2.89 -16.71
N ALA A 100 30.19 2.98 -15.39
CA ALA A 100 30.10 1.83 -14.50
C ALA A 100 28.65 1.34 -14.35
N ALA A 101 27.68 2.26 -14.28
CA ALA A 101 26.27 1.93 -14.25
C ALA A 101 25.80 1.29 -15.57
N ASP A 102 26.19 1.86 -16.71
CA ASP A 102 25.86 1.34 -18.05
C ASP A 102 26.41 -0.07 -18.26
N ALA A 103 27.66 -0.32 -17.85
CA ALA A 103 28.26 -1.65 -17.90
C ALA A 103 27.52 -2.66 -17.01
N SER A 104 27.11 -2.25 -15.79
CA SER A 104 26.33 -3.10 -14.89
C SER A 104 24.94 -3.42 -15.43
N ILE A 105 24.26 -2.44 -16.04
CA ILE A 105 22.95 -2.63 -16.66
C ILE A 105 23.08 -3.58 -17.85
N SER A 106 24.03 -3.32 -18.75
CA SER A 106 24.23 -4.14 -19.95
C SER A 106 24.63 -5.58 -19.63
N GLY A 107 25.32 -5.80 -18.51
CA GLY A 107 25.69 -7.15 -18.03
C GLY A 107 24.52 -7.94 -17.45
N THR A 108 23.43 -7.28 -17.04
CA THR A 108 22.31 -7.92 -16.32
C THR A 108 21.01 -7.92 -17.13
N TYR A 109 20.77 -6.88 -17.92
CA TYR A 109 19.57 -6.68 -18.72
C TYR A 109 19.84 -6.99 -20.20
N GLN A 110 18.91 -7.73 -20.82
CA GLN A 110 18.93 -8.03 -22.24
C GLN A 110 17.57 -7.62 -22.83
N ALA A 111 17.57 -6.58 -23.66
CA ALA A 111 16.35 -5.96 -24.19
C ALA A 111 15.45 -6.88 -25.04
N SER A 112 15.95 -8.05 -25.43
CA SER A 112 15.24 -9.04 -26.24
C SER A 112 15.18 -10.41 -25.56
N ALA A 113 15.20 -10.46 -24.22
CA ALA A 113 14.99 -11.71 -23.50
C ALA A 113 13.63 -12.32 -23.90
N ARG A 114 13.67 -13.46 -24.59
CA ARG A 114 12.47 -14.24 -24.90
C ARG A 114 12.12 -15.06 -23.66
N GLY A 115 11.12 -14.64 -22.90
CA GLY A 115 10.69 -15.34 -21.70
C GLY A 115 9.68 -14.55 -20.89
N MET A 116 9.23 -15.14 -19.79
CA MET A 116 8.45 -14.41 -18.79
C MET A 116 9.39 -13.58 -17.90
N GLU A 117 8.89 -12.46 -17.42
CA GLU A 117 9.51 -11.63 -16.39
C GLU A 117 8.69 -11.72 -15.10
N LEU A 118 9.36 -11.66 -13.95
CA LEU A 118 8.73 -11.67 -12.64
C LEU A 118 8.92 -10.31 -11.98
N VAL A 119 7.82 -9.71 -11.54
CA VAL A 119 7.79 -8.49 -10.74
C VAL A 119 7.23 -8.83 -9.38
N ILE A 120 8.03 -8.58 -8.35
CA ILE A 120 7.67 -8.81 -6.95
C ILE A 120 7.35 -7.45 -6.35
N ALA A 121 6.14 -7.26 -5.83
CA ALA A 121 5.74 -6.04 -5.14
C ALA A 121 5.44 -6.32 -3.67
N GLU A 122 5.42 -5.31 -2.82
CA GLU A 122 4.80 -5.45 -1.50
C GLU A 122 3.27 -5.47 -1.66
N SER A 123 2.58 -6.28 -0.86
CA SER A 123 1.12 -6.25 -0.85
C SER A 123 0.63 -4.88 -0.40
N ALA A 124 -0.36 -4.32 -1.11
CA ALA A 124 -0.95 -3.03 -0.74
C ALA A 124 -1.68 -3.07 0.62
N THR A 125 -2.03 -4.26 1.10
CA THR A 125 -2.81 -4.44 2.34
C THR A 125 -1.90 -4.80 3.52
N VAL A 126 -1.11 -5.88 3.40
CA VAL A 126 -0.27 -6.43 4.46
C VAL A 126 1.22 -6.04 4.35
N GLY A 127 1.59 -5.29 3.31
CA GLY A 127 2.96 -4.79 3.08
C GLY A 127 3.98 -5.91 2.93
N ASN A 128 5.08 -5.80 3.68
CA ASN A 128 6.12 -6.82 3.79
C ASN A 128 5.75 -8.01 4.71
N GLY A 129 4.50 -8.07 5.17
CA GLY A 129 4.00 -9.14 6.05
C GLY A 129 4.31 -8.95 7.52
N SER A 130 4.93 -7.84 7.94
CA SER A 130 5.07 -7.48 9.36
C SER A 130 3.72 -7.38 10.07
N MET A 131 2.67 -6.95 9.35
CA MET A 131 1.30 -6.84 9.84
C MET A 131 0.39 -8.00 9.39
N ALA A 132 0.96 -9.12 8.94
CA ALA A 132 0.15 -10.24 8.41
C ALA A 132 -0.84 -10.83 9.43
N ASN A 133 -0.57 -10.75 10.73
CA ASN A 133 -1.50 -11.22 11.77
C ASN A 133 -2.61 -10.21 12.11
N ASN A 134 -2.79 -9.14 11.31
CA ASN A 134 -3.87 -8.19 11.48
C ASN A 134 -5.07 -8.60 10.60
N PRO A 135 -6.21 -9.04 11.18
CA PRO A 135 -7.34 -9.52 10.40
C PRO A 135 -7.99 -8.42 9.56
N LEU A 136 -7.97 -7.16 10.02
CA LEU A 136 -8.53 -6.03 9.26
C LEU A 136 -7.77 -5.80 7.94
N LEU A 137 -6.46 -6.07 7.91
CA LEU A 137 -5.65 -5.94 6.70
C LEU A 137 -5.75 -7.18 5.79
N GLN A 138 -6.05 -8.34 6.36
CA GLN A 138 -6.32 -9.56 5.58
C GLN A 138 -7.68 -9.50 4.88
N GLU A 139 -8.66 -8.90 5.55
CA GLU A 139 -10.02 -8.68 5.02
C GLU A 139 -10.13 -7.44 4.14
N LEU A 140 -9.18 -6.50 4.22
CA LEU A 140 -9.12 -5.35 3.32
C LEU A 140 -8.89 -5.83 1.88
N PRO A 141 -9.78 -5.53 0.93
CA PRO A 141 -9.60 -5.94 -0.46
C PRO A 141 -8.41 -5.24 -1.10
N ASP A 142 -7.62 -5.98 -1.88
CA ASP A 142 -6.58 -5.40 -2.72
C ASP A 142 -7.18 -4.30 -3.62
N PRO A 143 -6.52 -3.13 -3.75
CA PRO A 143 -7.06 -1.99 -4.48
C PRO A 143 -7.44 -2.31 -5.92
N ILE A 144 -6.70 -3.23 -6.56
CA ILE A 144 -6.84 -3.57 -7.98
C ILE A 144 -7.65 -4.85 -8.12
N THR A 145 -7.21 -5.96 -7.51
CA THR A 145 -7.78 -7.29 -7.76
C THR A 145 -9.00 -7.60 -6.89
N LYS A 146 -9.21 -6.83 -5.83
CA LYS A 146 -10.28 -7.02 -4.83
C LYS A 146 -10.24 -8.37 -4.10
N ALA A 147 -9.11 -9.08 -4.20
CA ALA A 147 -8.86 -10.31 -3.47
C ALA A 147 -8.56 -10.02 -1.99
N VAL A 148 -8.98 -10.95 -1.13
CA VAL A 148 -8.81 -10.93 0.33
C VAL A 148 -8.37 -12.31 0.79
N TRP A 149 -7.67 -12.40 1.94
CA TRP A 149 -7.28 -13.67 2.59
C TRP A 149 -6.45 -14.67 1.76
N ASP A 150 -6.11 -14.36 0.52
CA ASP A 150 -5.44 -15.27 -0.41
C ASP A 150 -4.24 -14.62 -1.05
N HIS A 151 -3.22 -15.44 -1.34
CA HIS A 151 -2.07 -15.02 -2.12
C HIS A 151 -2.22 -15.51 -3.55
N TYR A 152 -2.01 -14.60 -4.50
CA TYR A 152 -2.16 -14.85 -5.93
C TYR A 152 -0.97 -14.32 -6.73
N VAL A 153 -0.90 -14.75 -7.97
CA VAL A 153 -0.02 -14.24 -9.01
C VAL A 153 -0.87 -13.60 -10.10
N THR A 154 -0.48 -12.42 -10.56
CA THR A 154 -1.16 -11.73 -11.66
C THR A 154 -0.59 -12.12 -13.00
N LEU A 155 -1.49 -12.43 -13.95
CA LEU A 155 -1.16 -12.73 -15.34
C LEU A 155 -1.98 -11.86 -16.29
N SER A 156 -1.40 -11.54 -17.46
CA SER A 156 -2.16 -10.90 -18.53
C SER A 156 -3.19 -11.86 -19.14
N LEU A 157 -4.26 -11.32 -19.72
CA LEU A 157 -5.30 -12.10 -20.40
C LEU A 157 -4.69 -13.04 -21.46
N LYS A 158 -3.74 -12.53 -22.26
CA LYS A 158 -3.12 -13.27 -23.36
C LYS A 158 -2.21 -14.40 -22.87
N ASP A 159 -1.47 -14.18 -21.78
CA ASP A 159 -0.60 -15.22 -21.21
C ASP A 159 -1.43 -16.30 -20.51
N ALA A 160 -2.52 -15.91 -19.83
CA ALA A 160 -3.46 -16.84 -19.21
C ALA A 160 -4.16 -17.72 -20.25
N ASP A 161 -4.61 -17.14 -21.38
CA ASP A 161 -5.18 -17.90 -22.50
C ASP A 161 -4.17 -18.90 -23.07
N GLY A 162 -2.91 -18.49 -23.23
CA GLY A 162 -1.81 -19.37 -23.68
C GLY A 162 -1.55 -20.54 -22.73
N LEU A 163 -1.68 -20.31 -21.43
CA LEU A 163 -1.56 -21.33 -20.38
C LEU A 163 -2.87 -22.10 -20.10
N LYS A 164 -3.97 -21.75 -20.79
CA LYS A 164 -5.31 -22.31 -20.56
C LYS A 164 -5.78 -22.17 -19.11
N ILE A 165 -5.51 -21.03 -18.50
CA ILE A 165 -5.98 -20.65 -17.18
C ILE A 165 -7.24 -19.79 -17.35
N LYS A 166 -8.27 -20.08 -16.57
CA LYS A 166 -9.51 -19.30 -16.58
C LYS A 166 -9.94 -18.97 -15.17
N ASN A 167 -10.21 -17.70 -14.90
CA ASN A 167 -10.99 -17.29 -13.74
C ASN A 167 -12.46 -17.31 -14.11
N ASP A 168 -13.28 -17.94 -13.29
CA ASP A 168 -14.73 -17.90 -13.46
C ASP A 168 -15.38 -16.77 -12.65
N ALA A 169 -16.71 -16.68 -12.73
CA ALA A 169 -17.48 -15.65 -12.02
C ALA A 169 -17.49 -15.82 -10.50
N GLU A 170 -17.05 -16.97 -9.96
CA GLU A 170 -17.05 -17.28 -8.53
C GLU A 170 -15.63 -17.23 -7.92
N GLY A 171 -14.65 -16.71 -8.68
CA GLY A 171 -13.25 -16.62 -8.23
C GLY A 171 -12.50 -17.94 -8.30
N ARG A 172 -13.05 -18.98 -8.93
CA ARG A 172 -12.33 -20.25 -9.15
C ARG A 172 -11.28 -20.08 -10.22
N THR A 173 -10.12 -20.67 -9.98
CA THR A 173 -8.92 -20.60 -10.80
C THR A 173 -8.09 -21.87 -10.65
N GLN A 174 -6.93 -21.91 -11.30
CA GLN A 174 -5.91 -22.93 -11.09
C GLN A 174 -4.71 -22.38 -10.33
N LEU A 175 -4.05 -23.28 -9.59
CA LEU A 175 -2.70 -23.02 -9.10
C LEU A 175 -1.71 -23.01 -10.27
N VAL A 176 -0.70 -22.17 -10.16
CA VAL A 176 0.45 -22.14 -11.06
C VAL A 176 1.73 -22.28 -10.27
N THR A 177 2.71 -22.91 -10.91
CA THR A 177 4.05 -23.07 -10.39
C THR A 177 4.93 -22.00 -11.01
N VAL A 178 5.40 -21.05 -10.20
CA VAL A 178 6.31 -19.99 -10.60
C VAL A 178 7.71 -20.37 -10.13
N THR A 179 8.63 -20.52 -11.08
CA THR A 179 10.03 -20.78 -10.80
C THR A 179 10.85 -19.58 -11.25
N ALA A 180 11.60 -18.98 -10.33
CA ALA A 180 12.59 -17.95 -10.61
C ALA A 180 13.81 -18.16 -9.71
N ASN A 181 15.01 -17.86 -10.23
CA ASN A 181 16.26 -17.93 -9.45
C ASN A 181 16.51 -19.31 -8.77
N GLY A 182 16.07 -20.39 -9.42
CA GLY A 182 16.20 -21.77 -8.90
C GLY A 182 15.30 -22.09 -7.70
N LYS A 183 14.34 -21.21 -7.37
CA LYS A 183 13.31 -21.42 -6.36
C LYS A 183 11.95 -21.47 -7.01
N THR A 184 11.08 -22.31 -6.46
CA THR A 184 9.77 -22.59 -7.01
C THR A 184 8.72 -22.37 -5.93
N VAL A 185 7.66 -21.65 -6.29
CA VAL A 185 6.48 -21.45 -5.45
C VAL A 185 5.23 -21.86 -6.22
N LYS A 186 4.22 -22.35 -5.51
CA LYS A 186 2.92 -22.70 -6.06
C LYS A 186 1.87 -21.73 -5.53
N VAL A 187 1.15 -21.04 -6.39
CA VAL A 187 0.27 -19.93 -6.01
C VAL A 187 -0.90 -19.82 -6.99
N ALA A 188 -2.05 -19.30 -6.54
CA ALA A 188 -3.24 -19.17 -7.38
C ALA A 188 -3.05 -18.12 -8.47
N ALA A 189 -3.51 -18.40 -9.70
CA ALA A 189 -3.46 -17.44 -10.80
C ALA A 189 -4.68 -16.51 -10.82
N LEU A 190 -4.43 -15.21 -10.85
CA LEU A 190 -5.45 -14.18 -11.01
C LEU A 190 -5.18 -13.41 -12.31
N VAL A 191 -6.11 -13.47 -13.24
CA VAL A 191 -5.99 -12.80 -14.53
C VAL A 191 -6.40 -11.35 -14.38
N GLN A 192 -5.46 -10.44 -14.62
CA GLN A 192 -5.65 -9.00 -14.41
C GLN A 192 -5.62 -8.26 -15.76
N PRO A 193 -6.73 -7.62 -16.17
CA PRO A 193 -6.72 -6.67 -17.28
C PRO A 193 -5.76 -5.51 -16.98
N GLY A 194 -4.90 -5.18 -17.94
CA GLY A 194 -3.89 -4.12 -17.80
C GLY A 194 -2.48 -4.61 -17.45
N GLN A 195 -2.30 -5.88 -17.06
CA GLN A 195 -0.98 -6.48 -16.88
C GLN A 195 -0.25 -6.59 -18.23
N ALA A 196 1.02 -6.19 -18.28
CA ALA A 196 1.83 -6.28 -19.49
C ALA A 196 2.04 -7.74 -19.91
N GLN A 197 1.96 -8.02 -21.22
CA GLN A 197 2.19 -9.36 -21.75
C GLN A 197 3.63 -9.80 -21.47
N GLY A 198 3.81 -11.07 -21.07
CA GLY A 198 5.11 -11.63 -20.73
C GLY A 198 5.56 -11.31 -19.31
N THR A 199 4.70 -10.72 -18.48
CA THR A 199 5.03 -10.36 -17.10
C THR A 199 4.14 -11.07 -16.09
N VAL A 200 4.72 -11.41 -14.95
CA VAL A 200 4.08 -12.10 -13.84
C VAL A 200 4.26 -11.27 -12.59
N GLY A 201 3.16 -10.85 -11.97
CA GLY A 201 3.20 -10.14 -10.70
C GLY A 201 3.00 -11.09 -9.53
N ILE A 202 3.79 -10.96 -8.47
CA ILE A 202 3.54 -11.65 -7.20
C ILE A 202 3.78 -10.67 -6.04
N THR A 203 3.02 -10.80 -4.97
CA THR A 203 3.15 -9.92 -3.81
C THR A 203 3.98 -10.54 -2.68
N LEU A 204 4.58 -9.70 -1.82
CA LEU A 204 5.13 -10.10 -0.55
C LEU A 204 4.09 -9.97 0.56
N GLY A 205 4.39 -10.60 1.70
CA GLY A 205 3.62 -10.44 2.93
C GLY A 205 2.85 -11.68 3.38
N TYR A 206 2.79 -12.71 2.54
CA TYR A 206 2.11 -13.98 2.80
C TYR A 206 3.08 -15.14 3.02
N GLY A 207 2.54 -16.31 3.42
CA GLY A 207 3.31 -17.55 3.63
C GLY A 207 4.09 -17.60 4.94
N ARG A 208 3.63 -16.89 5.98
CA ARG A 208 4.26 -16.93 7.30
C ARG A 208 3.80 -18.16 8.09
N THR A 209 4.74 -18.87 8.69
CA THR A 209 4.47 -20.11 9.45
C THR A 209 4.38 -19.90 10.96
N LYS A 210 4.82 -18.75 11.47
CA LYS A 210 4.81 -18.41 12.90
C LYS A 210 4.46 -16.94 13.10
N VAL A 211 3.20 -16.59 12.88
CA VAL A 211 2.73 -15.19 12.95
C VAL A 211 1.57 -14.99 13.93
N GLY A 212 0.87 -16.06 14.29
CA GLY A 212 -0.35 -16.03 15.10
C GLY A 212 -1.50 -16.74 14.37
N THR A 213 -2.69 -16.71 14.95
CA THR A 213 -3.84 -17.50 14.48
C THR A 213 -4.45 -17.00 13.16
N VAL A 214 -4.19 -15.76 12.76
CA VAL A 214 -4.90 -15.12 11.64
C VAL A 214 -4.30 -15.52 10.29
N ALA A 215 -2.97 -15.55 10.18
CA ALA A 215 -2.28 -15.71 8.90
C ALA A 215 -1.21 -16.82 8.92
N GLU A 216 -1.36 -17.80 9.83
CA GLU A 216 -0.50 -18.98 9.85
C GLU A 216 -0.80 -19.86 8.63
N ASN A 217 0.24 -20.11 7.83
CA ASN A 217 0.19 -20.89 6.59
C ASN A 217 -0.77 -20.34 5.52
N LEU A 218 -1.10 -19.05 5.60
CA LEU A 218 -1.93 -18.38 4.59
C LEU A 218 -1.07 -17.94 3.41
N GLY A 219 -1.39 -18.45 2.22
CA GLY A 219 -0.66 -18.19 0.98
C GLY A 219 0.76 -18.78 0.98
N VAL A 220 1.61 -18.29 0.07
CA VAL A 220 3.00 -18.76 -0.08
C VAL A 220 4.03 -17.67 0.12
N ASN A 221 5.20 -18.07 0.63
CA ASN A 221 6.32 -17.17 0.87
C ASN A 221 7.08 -16.90 -0.44
N ALA A 222 6.96 -15.68 -0.96
CA ALA A 222 7.64 -15.25 -2.19
C ALA A 222 9.04 -14.65 -1.96
N TYR A 223 9.48 -14.43 -0.71
CA TYR A 223 10.83 -13.93 -0.41
C TYR A 223 11.97 -14.75 -1.04
N PRO A 224 11.90 -16.10 -1.13
CA PRO A 224 12.95 -16.89 -1.77
C PRO A 224 13.15 -16.61 -3.27
N LEU A 225 12.20 -15.96 -3.94
CA LEU A 225 12.32 -15.57 -5.35
C LEU A 225 13.16 -14.30 -5.53
N LEU A 226 13.30 -13.48 -4.49
CA LEU A 226 14.11 -12.26 -4.51
C LEU A 226 15.60 -12.60 -4.63
N THR A 227 16.35 -11.72 -5.28
CA THR A 227 17.81 -11.83 -5.40
C THR A 227 18.48 -10.61 -4.82
N MET A 228 19.70 -10.79 -4.33
CA MET A 228 20.57 -9.68 -3.97
C MET A 228 21.43 -9.34 -5.18
N LEU A 229 21.28 -8.12 -5.70
CA LEU A 229 22.10 -7.58 -6.78
C LEU A 229 22.85 -6.35 -6.24
N ASN A 230 24.19 -6.37 -6.29
CA ASN A 230 25.04 -5.26 -5.87
C ASN A 230 24.74 -4.72 -4.45
N GLY A 231 24.42 -5.62 -3.50
CA GLY A 231 24.09 -5.25 -2.13
C GLY A 231 22.68 -4.70 -1.91
N SER A 232 21.83 -4.69 -2.95
CA SER A 232 20.42 -4.29 -2.88
C SER A 232 19.50 -5.47 -3.22
N VAL A 233 18.31 -5.49 -2.62
CA VAL A 233 17.28 -6.48 -2.97
C VAL A 233 16.69 -6.11 -4.33
N SER A 234 16.79 -7.02 -5.30
CA SER A 234 16.13 -6.90 -6.58
C SER A 234 14.73 -7.50 -6.50
N TYR A 235 13.72 -6.66 -6.76
CA TYR A 235 12.31 -7.01 -6.81
C TYR A 235 11.86 -7.51 -8.19
N SER A 236 12.75 -7.51 -9.17
CA SER A 236 12.45 -7.96 -10.53
C SER A 236 13.42 -9.06 -10.96
N ALA A 237 12.89 -10.07 -11.65
CA ALA A 237 13.69 -11.05 -12.39
C ALA A 237 13.31 -10.97 -13.88
N THR A 238 14.27 -10.57 -14.71
CA THR A 238 14.07 -10.33 -16.15
C THR A 238 14.36 -11.58 -17.01
N THR A 239 14.95 -12.62 -16.43
CA THR A 239 15.31 -13.85 -17.14
C THR A 239 15.13 -15.07 -16.24
N GLY A 240 14.99 -16.26 -16.85
CA GLY A 240 14.92 -17.53 -16.12
C GLY A 240 13.63 -17.74 -15.32
N VAL A 241 12.57 -16.99 -15.62
CA VAL A 241 11.25 -17.18 -15.02
C VAL A 241 10.46 -18.19 -15.85
N LYS A 242 9.97 -19.22 -15.17
CA LYS A 242 9.12 -20.25 -15.76
C LYS A 242 7.79 -20.30 -15.01
N VAL A 243 6.69 -20.22 -15.75
CA VAL A 243 5.34 -20.35 -15.20
C VAL A 243 4.65 -21.52 -15.86
N GLU A 244 4.18 -22.45 -15.03
CA GLU A 244 3.52 -23.68 -15.47
C GLU A 244 2.19 -23.83 -14.74
N LYS A 245 1.16 -24.21 -15.49
CA LYS A 245 -0.14 -24.57 -14.92
C LYS A 245 0.01 -25.82 -14.06
N ALA A 246 -0.55 -25.79 -12.85
CA ALA A 246 -0.73 -26.99 -12.03
C ALA A 246 -2.14 -27.58 -12.25
N ASP A 247 -2.31 -28.85 -11.89
CA ASP A 247 -3.59 -29.56 -12.04
C ASP A 247 -4.58 -29.29 -10.90
N GLU A 248 -4.20 -28.50 -9.91
CA GLU A 248 -5.00 -28.18 -8.74
C GLU A 248 -5.84 -26.92 -8.97
N ASP A 249 -7.15 -27.04 -8.78
CA ASP A 249 -8.07 -25.91 -8.74
C ASP A 249 -7.99 -25.21 -7.38
N PHE A 250 -8.23 -23.90 -7.37
CA PHE A 250 -8.25 -23.05 -6.19
C PHE A 250 -9.35 -22.01 -6.32
N GLN A 251 -9.94 -21.57 -5.21
CA GLN A 251 -10.92 -20.48 -5.21
C GLN A 251 -10.34 -19.30 -4.45
N ILE A 252 -10.21 -18.16 -5.12
CA ILE A 252 -9.75 -16.92 -4.51
C ILE A 252 -10.97 -16.18 -3.94
N ALA A 253 -10.90 -15.78 -2.68
CA ALA A 253 -11.91 -14.90 -2.10
C ALA A 253 -11.77 -13.48 -2.68
N GLN A 254 -12.80 -12.99 -3.38
CA GLN A 254 -12.87 -11.63 -3.93
C GLN A 254 -14.16 -10.94 -3.49
N THR A 255 -14.05 -9.66 -3.12
CA THR A 255 -15.22 -8.83 -2.79
C THR A 255 -15.97 -8.32 -4.03
N GLN A 256 -15.28 -8.24 -5.17
CA GLN A 256 -15.85 -7.88 -6.46
C GLN A 256 -15.42 -8.92 -7.51
N ILE A 257 -16.41 -9.52 -8.15
CA ILE A 257 -16.21 -10.55 -9.19
C ILE A 257 -16.48 -10.01 -10.61
N HIS A 258 -17.27 -8.94 -10.74
CA HIS A 258 -17.56 -8.30 -12.02
C HIS A 258 -16.46 -7.31 -12.39
N GLN A 259 -15.79 -7.55 -13.53
CA GLN A 259 -14.65 -6.76 -14.00
C GLN A 259 -15.03 -5.55 -14.87
N THR A 260 -16.30 -5.43 -15.27
CA THR A 260 -16.78 -4.35 -16.14
C THR A 260 -18.04 -3.70 -15.57
N TYR A 261 -18.21 -2.40 -15.83
CA TYR A 261 -19.40 -1.65 -15.40
C TYR A 261 -20.53 -1.66 -16.44
N MET A 262 -20.37 -2.40 -17.55
CA MET A 262 -21.38 -2.62 -18.60
C MET A 262 -22.01 -1.34 -19.17
N GLY A 263 -21.26 -0.23 -19.22
CA GLY A 263 -21.77 1.05 -19.73
C GLY A 263 -22.79 1.74 -18.81
N ARG A 264 -22.88 1.33 -17.54
CA ARG A 264 -23.77 1.95 -16.55
C ARG A 264 -23.27 3.34 -16.15
N MET A 265 -23.81 4.36 -16.81
CA MET A 265 -23.43 5.77 -16.64
C MET A 265 -23.77 6.35 -15.26
N ASN A 266 -24.61 5.66 -14.47
CA ASN A 266 -24.93 6.06 -13.10
C ASN A 266 -23.89 5.63 -12.06
N VAL A 267 -22.89 4.81 -12.42
CA VAL A 267 -21.87 4.32 -11.47
C VAL A 267 -20.66 5.25 -11.46
N ILE A 268 -20.08 5.52 -12.63
CA ILE A 268 -18.95 6.43 -12.81
C ILE A 268 -19.26 7.30 -14.03
N GLN A 269 -19.20 8.61 -13.85
CA GLN A 269 -19.35 9.60 -14.91
C GLN A 269 -17.97 10.21 -15.17
N GLU A 270 -17.43 9.99 -16.37
CA GLU A 270 -16.09 10.43 -16.75
C GLU A 270 -16.17 11.48 -17.86
N SER A 271 -15.23 12.41 -17.86
CA SER A 271 -15.02 13.36 -18.95
C SER A 271 -13.54 13.69 -19.07
N THR A 272 -13.13 14.23 -20.22
CA THR A 272 -11.77 14.71 -20.39
C THR A 272 -11.65 16.17 -19.93
N LEU A 273 -10.46 16.56 -19.47
CA LEU A 273 -10.19 17.95 -19.08
C LEU A 273 -10.49 18.95 -20.22
N ALA A 274 -10.30 18.54 -21.47
CA ALA A 274 -10.56 19.39 -22.63
C ALA A 274 -12.06 19.67 -22.85
N GLU A 275 -12.93 18.70 -22.57
CA GLU A 275 -14.38 18.85 -22.64
C GLU A 275 -14.90 19.62 -21.43
N PHE A 276 -14.43 19.28 -20.23
CA PHE A 276 -14.79 19.97 -18.98
C PHE A 276 -14.50 21.48 -19.02
N LYS A 277 -13.41 21.89 -19.68
CA LYS A 277 -13.07 23.32 -19.87
C LYS A 277 -14.06 24.07 -20.78
N LYS A 278 -14.73 23.36 -21.68
CA LYS A 278 -15.74 23.94 -22.58
C LYS A 278 -17.12 23.92 -21.94
N ASP A 279 -17.43 22.84 -21.21
CA ASP A 279 -18.70 22.61 -20.54
C ASP A 279 -18.44 21.91 -19.19
N ALA A 280 -18.80 22.57 -18.09
CA ALA A 280 -18.61 22.05 -16.74
C ALA A 280 -19.48 20.82 -16.44
N ASP A 281 -20.54 20.59 -17.22
CA ASP A 281 -21.41 19.41 -17.11
C ASP A 281 -21.04 18.30 -18.10
N ALA A 282 -19.90 18.42 -18.80
CA ALA A 282 -19.44 17.39 -19.71
C ALA A 282 -19.34 16.01 -19.03
N GLY A 283 -19.89 14.99 -19.68
CA GLY A 283 -19.90 13.61 -19.18
C GLY A 283 -20.92 13.32 -18.08
N ARG A 284 -21.65 14.34 -17.58
CA ARG A 284 -22.72 14.12 -16.60
C ARG A 284 -24.00 13.65 -17.27
N GLU A 285 -24.58 12.60 -16.70
CA GLU A 285 -25.93 12.17 -17.06
C GLU A 285 -26.94 12.78 -16.08
N ASN A 286 -27.82 13.64 -16.61
CA ASN A 286 -28.92 14.25 -15.86
C ASN A 286 -30.26 13.71 -16.39
N PRO A 287 -30.83 12.66 -15.77
CA PRO A 287 -32.05 12.04 -16.25
C PRO A 287 -33.26 12.99 -16.11
N MET A 288 -33.96 13.19 -17.24
CA MET A 288 -35.16 14.04 -17.33
C MET A 288 -36.41 13.19 -17.57
N ILE A 289 -37.53 13.56 -16.94
CA ILE A 289 -38.83 12.92 -17.10
C ILE A 289 -39.77 13.86 -17.86
N THR A 290 -40.43 13.32 -18.88
CA THR A 290 -41.43 14.05 -19.67
C THR A 290 -42.77 14.07 -18.95
N LYS A 291 -43.28 15.27 -18.66
CA LYS A 291 -44.67 15.55 -18.28
C LYS A 291 -45.51 15.82 -19.55
N TRP A 292 -46.77 16.16 -19.36
CA TRP A 292 -47.69 16.46 -20.47
C TRP A 292 -47.16 17.57 -21.41
N ASP A 293 -46.57 18.62 -20.86
CA ASP A 293 -46.17 19.81 -21.65
C ASP A 293 -44.66 20.17 -21.55
N ASP A 294 -43.92 19.56 -20.61
CA ASP A 294 -42.54 19.92 -20.29
C ASP A 294 -41.67 18.71 -19.87
N LYS A 295 -40.35 18.86 -19.93
CA LYS A 295 -39.40 17.90 -19.34
C LYS A 295 -38.85 18.48 -18.04
N VAL A 296 -38.89 17.69 -16.97
CA VAL A 296 -38.38 18.09 -15.65
C VAL A 296 -37.33 17.12 -15.13
N GLU A 297 -36.51 17.57 -14.19
CA GLU A 297 -35.53 16.72 -13.52
C GLU A 297 -36.24 15.58 -12.77
N ALA A 298 -35.68 14.37 -12.88
CA ALA A 298 -36.26 13.21 -12.22
C ALA A 298 -36.43 13.40 -10.70
N ALA A 299 -35.48 14.07 -10.04
CA ALA A 299 -35.52 14.33 -8.60
C ALA A 299 -36.63 15.28 -8.16
N SER A 300 -37.19 16.09 -9.06
CA SER A 300 -38.27 17.05 -8.76
C SER A 300 -39.64 16.37 -8.63
N LEU A 301 -39.77 15.13 -9.08
CA LEU A 301 -41.01 14.35 -9.06
C LEU A 301 -41.00 13.35 -7.92
N SER A 302 -41.93 13.52 -6.99
CA SER A 302 -42.22 12.53 -5.95
C SER A 302 -43.72 12.46 -5.72
N MET A 303 -44.26 11.25 -5.58
CA MET A 303 -45.65 11.06 -5.14
C MET A 303 -45.82 11.36 -3.65
N TRP A 304 -44.72 11.49 -2.91
CA TRP A 304 -44.72 11.65 -1.46
C TRP A 304 -44.37 13.09 -1.09
N LYS A 305 -44.92 13.59 0.02
CA LYS A 305 -44.52 14.89 0.56
C LYS A 305 -43.11 14.77 1.13
N GLY A 306 -42.21 15.68 0.73
CA GLY A 306 -40.86 15.76 1.29
C GLY A 306 -40.85 16.13 2.76
N HIS A 307 -39.73 15.89 3.43
CA HIS A 307 -39.50 16.30 4.81
C HIS A 307 -38.70 17.59 4.86
N GLU A 308 -39.06 18.50 5.76
CA GLU A 308 -38.32 19.73 5.99
C GLU A 308 -37.23 19.50 7.04
N TYR A 309 -35.97 19.78 6.67
CA TYR A 309 -34.84 19.77 7.58
C TYR A 309 -34.63 21.18 8.14
N LYS A 310 -35.08 21.42 9.38
CA LYS A 310 -35.17 22.77 9.99
C LYS A 310 -33.85 23.36 10.50
N SER A 311 -32.78 22.58 10.52
CA SER A 311 -31.48 23.01 11.04
C SER A 311 -30.39 22.42 10.14
N HIS A 312 -29.57 21.51 10.66
CA HIS A 312 -28.52 20.88 9.86
C HIS A 312 -29.08 19.81 8.93
N HIS A 313 -28.72 19.92 7.66
CA HIS A 313 -28.93 18.91 6.63
C HIS A 313 -27.55 18.41 6.20
N TRP A 314 -27.14 17.24 6.69
CA TRP A 314 -25.82 16.69 6.45
C TRP A 314 -25.74 16.04 5.07
N GLY A 315 -24.74 16.43 4.29
CA GLY A 315 -24.40 15.82 3.01
C GLY A 315 -22.95 15.37 2.97
N MET A 316 -22.65 14.40 2.11
CA MET A 316 -21.30 13.93 1.84
C MET A 316 -21.02 14.10 0.35
N ALA A 317 -19.89 14.72 0.02
CA ALA A 317 -19.39 14.82 -1.33
C ALA A 317 -18.06 14.04 -1.41
N ILE A 318 -17.95 13.16 -2.39
CA ILE A 318 -16.74 12.37 -2.64
C ILE A 318 -16.18 12.81 -3.98
N ASP A 319 -14.97 13.35 -3.97
CA ASP A 319 -14.22 13.64 -5.19
C ASP A 319 -13.55 12.37 -5.71
N LEU A 320 -14.09 11.82 -6.79
CA LEU A 320 -13.57 10.60 -7.40
C LEU A 320 -12.24 10.83 -8.15
N ASN A 321 -11.87 12.08 -8.50
CA ASN A 321 -10.60 12.36 -9.17
C ASN A 321 -9.39 12.12 -8.27
N THR A 322 -9.56 12.34 -6.97
CA THR A 322 -8.50 12.17 -5.96
C THR A 322 -8.56 10.80 -5.27
N CYS A 323 -9.60 10.00 -5.55
CA CYS A 323 -9.74 8.66 -5.03
C CYS A 323 -8.83 7.67 -5.77
N THR A 324 -7.72 7.28 -5.13
CA THR A 324 -6.73 6.34 -5.72
C THR A 324 -6.99 4.88 -5.36
N GLY A 325 -8.02 4.59 -4.55
CA GLY A 325 -8.30 3.24 -4.06
C GLY A 325 -7.41 2.80 -2.89
N CYS A 326 -6.79 3.71 -2.13
CA CYS A 326 -5.85 3.39 -1.05
C CYS A 326 -6.39 2.52 0.10
N GLY A 327 -7.70 2.25 0.16
CA GLY A 327 -8.33 1.38 1.16
C GLY A 327 -8.44 1.95 2.58
N ALA A 328 -7.79 3.08 2.86
CA ALA A 328 -7.76 3.68 4.20
C ALA A 328 -9.16 4.05 4.72
N CYS A 329 -10.05 4.52 3.86
CA CYS A 329 -11.45 4.83 4.24
C CYS A 329 -12.24 3.59 4.67
N VAL A 330 -11.94 2.42 4.10
CA VAL A 330 -12.57 1.14 4.49
C VAL A 330 -12.08 0.75 5.88
N VAL A 331 -10.77 0.75 6.11
CA VAL A 331 -10.22 0.40 7.43
C VAL A 331 -10.70 1.39 8.50
N ALA A 332 -10.69 2.70 8.20
CA ALA A 332 -11.14 3.73 9.15
C ALA A 332 -12.62 3.61 9.54
N CYS A 333 -13.47 3.07 8.66
CA CYS A 333 -14.88 2.83 8.98
C CYS A 333 -15.09 1.57 9.86
N ASN A 334 -14.10 0.70 9.95
CA ASN A 334 -14.15 -0.55 10.74
C ASN A 334 -13.47 -0.42 12.11
N VAL A 335 -12.82 0.71 12.41
CA VAL A 335 -12.13 0.99 13.68
C VAL A 335 -12.94 1.95 14.53
#